data_AF-A0A1T2CGB1-F1
#
_entry.id   AF-A0A1T2CGB1-F1
#
_cell.length_a   1.000
_cell.length_b   1.000
_cell.length_c   1.000
_cell.angle_alpha   90.00
_cell.angle_beta   90.00
_cell.angle_gamma   90.00
#
_symmetry.space_group_name_H-M   'P 1'
#
loop_
_entity.id
_entity.type
_entity.pdbx_description
1 polymer ?
#
loop_
_entity_poly.entity_id
_entity_poly.type
_entity_poly.pdbx_seq_one_letter_code
_entity_poly.pdbx_strand_id
1 'polypeptide(L)'
;MGLGWGSAKSPNCEGLTASQLNQVDWSQVNLDEWIGILSITGNLPEVPSLDLERLTGSGSTLNVDGNRQSAAERAIERLNGMDAQKLRQEATEEISGNN
;
A
#
# COMPACT_ATOMS: atom_id res chain seq x y z
N MET A 1 5.42 -16.22 -16.41
CA MET A 1 5.91 -14.84 -16.60
C MET A 1 7.05 -14.73 -17.60
N GLY A 2 7.86 -15.77 -17.88
CA GLY A 2 8.75 -15.81 -19.06
C GLY A 2 9.83 -14.72 -19.13
N LEU A 3 10.08 -14.01 -18.03
CA LEU A 3 11.07 -12.95 -17.95
C LEU A 3 12.47 -13.55 -18.03
N GLY A 4 13.33 -12.95 -18.87
CA GLY A 4 14.71 -13.37 -19.01
C GLY A 4 15.59 -12.75 -17.91
N TRP A 5 16.38 -13.58 -17.24
CA TRP A 5 17.31 -13.18 -16.18
C TRP A 5 18.62 -12.56 -16.67
N GLY A 6 18.77 -12.35 -17.98
CA GLY A 6 20.02 -11.96 -18.60
C GLY A 6 21.07 -13.08 -18.56
N SER A 7 22.34 -12.70 -18.72
CA SER A 7 23.48 -13.62 -18.63
C SER A 7 24.18 -13.49 -17.28
N ALA A 8 24.98 -14.49 -16.88
CA ALA A 8 25.77 -14.38 -15.65
C ALA A 8 26.74 -13.16 -15.63
N LYS A 9 27.22 -12.73 -16.81
CA LYS A 9 28.10 -11.55 -16.94
C LYS A 9 27.33 -10.22 -17.04
N SER A 10 26.05 -10.28 -17.37
CA SER A 10 25.16 -9.13 -17.52
C SER A 10 23.75 -9.56 -17.16
N PRO A 11 23.46 -9.67 -15.84
CA PRO A 11 22.16 -10.10 -15.36
C PRO A 11 21.12 -9.02 -15.62
N ASN A 12 19.87 -9.43 -15.81
CA ASN A 12 18.75 -8.52 -15.80
C ASN A 12 18.30 -8.32 -14.35
N CYS A 13 18.62 -7.15 -13.79
CA CYS A 13 18.25 -6.76 -12.42
C CYS A 13 16.98 -5.90 -12.38
N GLU A 14 16.21 -5.83 -13.47
CA GLU A 14 14.93 -5.13 -13.48
C GLU A 14 13.96 -5.79 -12.49
N GLY A 15 13.33 -4.96 -11.65
CA GLY A 15 12.27 -5.41 -10.77
C GLY A 15 10.97 -5.72 -11.53
N LEU A 16 10.01 -6.31 -10.84
CA LEU A 16 8.67 -6.47 -11.37
C LEU A 16 7.92 -5.12 -11.35
N THR A 17 7.25 -4.80 -12.45
CA THR A 17 6.22 -3.75 -12.43
C THR A 17 5.06 -4.16 -11.52
N ALA A 18 4.25 -3.19 -11.07
CA ALA A 18 3.07 -3.49 -10.25
C ALA A 18 2.10 -4.48 -10.94
N SER A 19 1.92 -4.37 -12.25
CA SER A 19 1.09 -5.29 -13.04
C SER A 19 1.66 -6.71 -13.08
N GLN A 20 2.98 -6.85 -13.20
CA GLN A 20 3.65 -8.15 -13.18
C GLN A 20 3.63 -8.78 -11.77
N LEU A 21 3.81 -7.97 -10.73
CA LEU A 21 3.75 -8.42 -9.34
C LEU A 21 2.36 -9.00 -9.00
N ASN A 22 1.29 -8.42 -9.55
CA ASN A 22 -0.06 -8.92 -9.37
C ASN A 22 -0.31 -10.29 -10.06
N GLN A 23 0.57 -10.70 -10.97
CA GLN A 23 0.51 -12.00 -11.65
C GLN A 23 1.34 -13.09 -10.95
N VAL A 24 2.02 -12.73 -9.86
CA VAL A 24 2.79 -13.69 -9.06
C VAL A 24 1.82 -14.62 -8.32
N ASP A 25 2.01 -15.93 -8.50
CA ASP A 25 1.34 -16.94 -7.70
C ASP A 25 2.05 -17.09 -6.35
N TRP A 26 1.57 -16.35 -5.35
CA TRP A 26 2.13 -16.34 -4.00
C TRP A 26 2.00 -17.67 -3.26
N SER A 27 1.16 -18.61 -3.74
CA SER A 27 1.09 -19.94 -3.14
C SER A 27 2.34 -20.80 -3.41
N GLN A 28 3.11 -20.45 -4.44
CA GLN A 28 4.34 -21.13 -4.82
C GLN A 28 5.61 -20.44 -4.28
N VAL A 29 5.48 -19.25 -3.69
CA VAL A 29 6.61 -18.47 -3.19
C VAL A 29 6.81 -18.76 -1.70
N ASN A 30 7.89 -19.46 -1.34
CA ASN A 30 8.30 -19.63 0.06
C ASN A 30 9.19 -18.46 0.49
N LEU A 31 8.80 -17.76 1.55
CA LEU A 31 9.54 -16.64 2.14
C LEU A 31 10.14 -16.97 3.52
N ASP A 32 10.10 -18.23 3.96
CA ASP A 32 10.50 -18.64 5.31
C ASP A 32 11.98 -18.34 5.58
N GLU A 33 12.86 -18.57 4.59
CA GLU A 33 14.29 -18.24 4.71
C GLU A 33 14.50 -16.74 4.91
N TRP A 34 13.82 -15.91 4.10
CA TRP A 34 13.90 -14.46 4.21
C TRP A 34 13.37 -13.96 5.55
N ILE A 35 12.25 -14.51 6.03
CA ILE A 35 11.71 -14.22 7.36
C ILE A 35 12.69 -14.63 8.47
N GLY A 36 13.33 -15.80 8.33
CA GLY A 36 14.36 -16.28 9.25
C GLY A 36 15.58 -15.36 9.30
N ILE A 37 16.09 -14.92 8.15
CA ILE A 37 17.20 -13.95 8.06
C ILE A 37 16.81 -12.64 8.75
N LEU A 38 15.61 -12.12 8.46
CA LEU A 38 15.11 -10.90 9.10
C LEU A 38 15.05 -11.07 10.63
N SER A 39 14.58 -12.23 11.11
CA SER A 39 14.50 -12.52 12.55
C SER A 39 15.87 -12.58 13.20
N ILE A 40 16.83 -13.32 12.62
CA ILE A 40 18.17 -13.52 13.19
C ILE A 40 18.97 -12.23 13.18
N THR A 41 18.76 -11.38 12.17
CA THR A 41 19.46 -10.09 12.04
C THR A 41 18.80 -8.95 12.82
N GLY A 42 17.66 -9.20 13.47
CA GLY A 42 16.90 -8.17 14.19
C GLY A 42 16.22 -7.14 13.27
N ASN A 43 16.07 -7.45 11.98
CA ASN A 43 15.40 -6.60 10.99
C ASN A 43 13.93 -6.99 10.77
N LEU A 44 13.46 -8.08 11.38
CA LEU A 44 12.04 -8.44 11.34
C LEU A 44 11.24 -7.44 12.19
N PRO A 45 10.29 -6.69 11.61
CA PRO A 45 9.51 -5.74 12.38
C PRO A 45 8.66 -6.47 13.43
N GLU A 46 8.65 -5.96 14.67
CA GLU A 46 7.75 -6.47 15.69
C GLU A 46 6.31 -5.99 15.41
N VAL A 47 5.33 -6.89 15.45
CA VAL A 47 3.91 -6.60 15.16
C VAL A 47 3.32 -5.43 15.98
N PRO A 48 3.66 -5.23 17.28
CA PRO A 48 3.21 -4.05 18.04
C PRO A 48 3.68 -2.71 17.47
N SER A 49 4.64 -2.71 16.53
CA SER A 49 5.15 -1.51 15.86
C SER A 49 4.52 -1.23 14.49
N LEU A 50 3.49 -1.97 14.08
CA LEU A 50 2.79 -1.77 12.80
C LEU A 50 1.41 -1.15 13.04
N ASP A 51 1.39 0.16 13.29
CA ASP A 51 0.17 0.95 13.37
C ASP A 51 -0.05 1.80 12.10
N LEU A 52 -1.22 2.41 12.00
CA LEU A 52 -1.60 3.21 10.83
C LEU A 52 -0.66 4.41 10.62
N GLU A 53 -0.12 4.98 11.69
CA GLU A 53 0.79 6.12 11.63
C GLU A 53 2.16 5.72 11.07
N ARG A 54 2.72 4.61 11.56
CA ARG A 54 3.98 4.07 11.06
C ARG A 54 3.87 3.53 9.64
N LEU A 55 2.71 3.03 9.25
CA LEU A 55 2.50 2.52 7.89
C LEU A 55 2.21 3.62 6.86
N THR A 56 1.41 4.62 7.24
CA THR A 56 0.80 5.54 6.26
C THR A 56 1.07 7.01 6.51
N GLY A 57 1.47 7.36 7.74
CA GLY A 57 1.74 8.72 8.19
C GLY A 57 3.23 9.04 8.26
N SER A 58 3.60 9.87 9.23
CA SER A 58 4.94 10.46 9.36
C SER A 58 6.00 9.44 9.77
N GLY A 59 5.59 8.36 10.44
CA GLY A 59 6.46 7.23 10.80
C GLY A 59 6.81 6.31 9.62
N SER A 60 6.19 6.50 8.45
CA SER A 60 6.45 5.71 7.25
C SER A 60 7.78 6.06 6.61
N THR A 61 8.48 5.07 6.05
CA THR A 61 9.66 5.30 5.19
C THR A 61 9.33 6.13 3.94
N LEU A 62 8.05 6.22 3.60
CA LEU A 62 7.55 7.05 2.50
C LEU A 62 7.28 8.51 2.93
N ASN A 63 7.58 8.91 4.16
CA ASN A 63 7.51 10.30 4.63
C ASN A 63 8.75 11.08 4.17
N VAL A 64 8.86 11.29 2.87
CA VAL A 64 10.07 11.87 2.24
C VAL A 64 10.29 13.36 2.56
N ASP A 65 9.23 14.10 2.84
CA ASP A 65 9.26 15.56 3.11
C ASP A 65 9.01 15.91 4.59
N GLY A 66 8.83 14.90 5.44
CA GLY A 66 8.58 15.06 6.87
C GLY A 66 7.13 15.37 7.25
N ASN A 67 6.24 15.64 6.29
CA ASN A 67 4.89 16.16 6.55
C ASN A 67 3.76 15.21 6.11
N ARG A 68 4.07 13.93 5.91
CA ARG A 68 3.09 12.94 5.50
C ARG A 68 2.04 12.69 6.59
N GLN A 69 0.80 13.10 6.32
CA GLN A 69 -0.36 12.76 7.14
C GLN A 69 -0.69 11.27 7.05
N SER A 70 -1.30 10.71 8.10
CA SER A 70 -1.81 9.34 8.07
C SER A 70 -3.04 9.19 7.15
N ALA A 71 -3.35 7.94 6.76
CA ALA A 71 -4.56 7.66 5.99
C ALA A 71 -5.85 8.05 6.74
N ALA A 72 -5.86 7.96 8.08
CA ALA A 72 -6.99 8.38 8.89
C ALA A 72 -7.17 9.90 8.85
N GLU A 73 -6.10 10.67 9.03
CA GLU A 73 -6.13 12.14 8.95
C GLU A 73 -6.64 12.60 7.59
N ARG A 74 -6.10 12.06 6.50
CA ARG A 74 -6.58 12.35 5.13
C ARG A 74 -8.04 11.94 4.91
N ALA A 75 -8.53 10.91 5.61
CA ALA A 75 -9.95 10.54 5.54
C ALA A 75 -10.83 11.56 6.27
N ILE A 76 -10.42 12.00 7.46
CA ILE A 76 -11.13 13.01 8.25
C ILE A 76 -11.13 14.35 7.51
N GLU A 77 -10.00 14.77 6.93
CA GLU A 77 -9.92 16.03 6.17
C GLU A 77 -10.83 16.02 4.93
N ARG A 78 -10.95 14.88 4.23
CA ARG A 78 -11.92 14.75 3.13
C ARG A 78 -13.37 14.89 3.60
N LEU A 79 -13.66 14.55 4.85
CA LEU A 79 -14.99 14.70 5.45
C LEU A 79 -15.20 16.11 6.02
N ASN A 80 -14.13 16.81 6.42
CA ASN A 80 -14.21 18.16 6.94
C ASN A 80 -14.73 19.12 5.86
N GLY A 81 -15.86 19.76 6.14
CA GLY A 81 -16.55 20.65 5.20
C GLY A 81 -17.52 19.93 4.26
N MET A 82 -17.64 18.59 4.35
CA MET A 82 -18.67 17.85 3.65
C MET A 82 -20.00 17.96 4.39
N ASP A 83 -21.00 18.59 3.78
CA ASP A 83 -22.39 18.45 4.22
C ASP A 83 -22.92 17.09 3.74
N ALA A 84 -22.63 16.06 4.53
CA ALA A 84 -23.05 14.70 4.24
C ALA A 84 -24.57 14.56 4.07
N GLN A 85 -25.36 15.48 4.64
CA GLN A 85 -26.81 15.44 4.54
C GLN A 85 -27.29 16.00 3.21
N LYS A 86 -26.74 17.15 2.79
CA LYS A 86 -26.97 17.71 1.45
C LYS A 86 -26.54 16.74 0.36
N LEU A 87 -25.37 16.13 0.49
CA LEU A 87 -24.84 15.17 -0.49
C LEU A 87 -25.73 13.93 -0.64
N ARG A 88 -26.32 13.45 0.47
CA ARG A 88 -27.32 12.37 0.43
C ARG A 88 -28.63 12.80 -0.24
N GLN A 89 -29.08 14.03 0.00
CA GLN A 89 -30.28 14.57 -0.64
C GLN A 89 -30.10 14.69 -2.15
N GLU A 90 -29.01 15.32 -2.61
CA GLU A 90 -28.70 15.47 -4.05
C GLU A 90 -28.63 14.11 -4.76
N ALA A 91 -27.95 13.12 -4.16
CA ALA A 91 -27.90 11.76 -4.72
C ALA A 91 -29.28 11.08 -4.78
N THR A 92 -30.15 11.34 -3.80
CA THR A 92 -31.53 10.80 -3.79
C THR A 92 -32.40 11.45 -4.87
N GLU A 93 -32.27 12.77 -5.06
CA GLU A 93 -32.95 13.52 -6.10
C GLU A 93 -32.50 13.09 -7.50
N GLU A 94 -31.20 12.86 -7.71
CA GLU A 94 -30.65 12.37 -8.98
C GLU A 94 -31.16 10.95 -9.33
N ILE A 95 -31.24 10.05 -8.33
CA ILE A 95 -31.78 8.71 -8.52
C ILE A 95 -33.29 8.74 -8.80
N SER A 96 -34.03 9.64 -8.14
CA SER A 96 -35.49 9.73 -8.27
C SER A 96 -35.98 10.55 -9.47
N GLY A 97 -35.17 11.50 -9.97
CA GLY A 97 -35.47 12.33 -11.13
C GLY A 97 -35.21 11.67 -12.49
N ASN A 98 -34.67 10.45 -12.52
CA ASN A 98 -34.41 9.65 -13.73
C ASN A 98 -35.60 8.73 -14.12
N ASN A 99 -36.82 9.04 -13.67
CA ASN A 99 -38.07 8.38 -14.09
C ASN A 99 -39.05 9.37 -14.73
#